data_AF-A0A6P0S7U1-F1
#
_entry.id   AF-A0A6P0S7U1-F1
#
_cell.length_a   1.000
_cell.length_b   1.000
_cell.length_c   1.000
_cell.angle_alpha   90.00
_cell.angle_beta   90.00
_cell.angle_gamma   90.00
#
_symmetry.space_group_name_H-M   'P 1'
#
loop_
_entity.id
_entity.type
_entity.pdbx_description
1 polymer ?
#
loop_
_entity_poly.entity_id
_entity_poly.type
_entity_poly.pdbx_seq_one_letter_code
_entity_poly.pdbx_strand_id
1 'polypeptide(L)'
;MRIRGEGNCATVEWLDQHLRYRVPEINGQYGKPKQRPYAIVEPASKYHLILLPPLTKPATKVLPARQPIWTRRQLIQIAGFGSLGLVGTVIANQVWKRNSSSPEDTTSPIESPSPPIESPSPLIEEVNLEPFNFEVVTVDSQGRETNREQRQAKFFAQDLGNSVMLDMVAIPGGKFMIGSPDSEKGRENDEGKQREVTVPRFFMGKYSVTQPQWKAVAALPKVDRDLKSDPSLFKGENMPVERVSWYDAVEFCARLSKKTGRTYRLPSEAEWEYACRAGTTTPFHFGETITCQLANYK
;
A
#
# COMPACT_ATOMS: atom_id res chain seq x y z
N MET A 1 -38.15 -16.09 -21.29
CA MET A 1 -37.40 -17.35 -21.08
C MET A 1 -38.02 -18.04 -19.88
N ARG A 2 -38.58 -19.24 -20.06
CA ARG A 2 -39.10 -20.09 -18.97
C ARG A 2 -38.51 -21.49 -19.13
N ILE A 3 -38.53 -22.25 -18.03
CA ILE A 3 -38.31 -23.71 -17.88
C ILE A 3 -36.82 -24.06 -17.58
N ARG A 4 -36.40 -24.94 -16.64
CA ARG A 4 -37.01 -25.89 -15.68
C ARG A 4 -36.06 -26.03 -14.47
N GLY A 5 -36.54 -25.77 -13.27
CA GLY A 5 -35.85 -25.91 -11.98
C GLY A 5 -36.76 -25.36 -10.89
N GLU A 6 -36.72 -25.91 -9.67
CA GLU A 6 -37.57 -25.46 -8.56
C GLU A 6 -37.43 -23.94 -8.40
N GLY A 7 -38.49 -23.20 -8.72
CA GLY A 7 -38.58 -21.74 -8.50
C GLY A 7 -38.60 -20.81 -9.72
N ASN A 8 -38.51 -21.26 -10.98
CA ASN A 8 -38.59 -20.37 -12.16
C ASN A 8 -37.56 -19.22 -12.22
N CYS A 9 -36.47 -19.26 -11.45
CA CYS A 9 -35.41 -18.26 -11.47
C CYS A 9 -34.21 -18.77 -12.28
N ALA A 10 -33.67 -17.94 -13.19
CA ALA A 10 -32.37 -18.23 -13.78
C ALA A 10 -31.30 -18.05 -12.70
N THR A 11 -30.37 -19.00 -12.56
CA THR A 11 -29.22 -18.82 -11.67
C THR A 11 -28.36 -17.68 -12.18
N VAL A 12 -27.71 -16.98 -11.27
CA VAL A 12 -26.82 -15.85 -11.57
C VAL A 12 -25.72 -16.26 -12.56
N GLU A 13 -25.18 -17.47 -12.40
CA GLU A 13 -24.18 -18.07 -13.29
C GLU A 13 -24.70 -18.26 -14.71
N TRP A 14 -25.95 -18.70 -14.86
CA TRP A 14 -26.57 -18.87 -16.17
C TRP A 14 -26.85 -17.53 -16.84
N LEU A 15 -27.27 -16.52 -16.07
CA LEU A 15 -27.48 -15.17 -16.57
C LEU A 15 -26.16 -14.54 -17.04
N ASP A 16 -25.08 -14.68 -16.26
CA ASP A 16 -23.75 -14.22 -16.64
C ASP A 16 -23.26 -14.92 -17.92
N GLN A 17 -23.36 -16.25 -17.97
CA GLN A 17 -23.01 -17.02 -19.16
C GLN A 17 -23.85 -16.57 -20.38
N HIS A 18 -25.15 -16.39 -20.21
CA HIS A 18 -26.05 -15.93 -21.28
C HIS A 18 -25.67 -14.54 -21.80
N LEU A 19 -25.39 -13.58 -20.91
CA LEU A 19 -25.00 -12.22 -21.27
C LEU A 19 -23.63 -12.18 -21.96
N ARG A 20 -22.66 -13.00 -21.52
CA ARG A 20 -21.33 -13.11 -22.14
C ARG A 20 -21.41 -13.47 -23.63
N TYR A 21 -22.36 -14.32 -24.02
CA TYR A 21 -22.50 -14.75 -25.43
C TYR A 21 -23.48 -13.88 -26.23
N ARG A 22 -24.60 -13.47 -25.64
CA ARG A 22 -25.65 -12.74 -26.38
C ARG A 22 -25.31 -11.27 -26.63
N VAL A 23 -24.59 -10.61 -25.74
CA VAL A 23 -24.26 -9.18 -25.91
C VAL A 23 -23.32 -8.94 -27.09
N PRO A 24 -22.25 -9.73 -27.32
CA PRO A 24 -21.44 -9.62 -28.54
C PRO A 24 -22.24 -9.87 -29.83
N GLU A 25 -23.15 -10.85 -29.82
CA GLU A 25 -23.99 -11.19 -30.98
C GLU A 25 -24.92 -10.03 -31.36
N ILE A 26 -25.61 -9.45 -30.37
CA ILE A 26 -26.49 -8.29 -30.57
C ILE A 26 -25.67 -7.07 -31.01
N ASN A 27 -24.50 -6.83 -30.42
CA ASN A 27 -23.64 -5.72 -30.84
C ASN A 27 -23.19 -5.87 -32.30
N GLY A 28 -22.88 -7.10 -32.74
CA GLY A 28 -22.62 -7.41 -34.15
C GLY A 28 -23.82 -7.13 -35.06
N GLN A 29 -25.02 -7.52 -34.63
CA GLN A 29 -26.25 -7.31 -35.40
C GLN A 29 -26.60 -5.83 -35.59
N TYR A 30 -26.36 -4.99 -34.58
CA TYR A 30 -26.74 -3.57 -34.59
C TYR A 30 -25.56 -2.61 -34.82
N GLY A 31 -24.38 -3.12 -35.20
CA GLY A 31 -23.20 -2.30 -35.48
C GLY A 31 -22.71 -1.48 -34.28
N LYS A 32 -22.95 -1.96 -33.05
CA LYS A 32 -22.54 -1.27 -31.83
C LYS A 32 -21.10 -1.63 -31.46
N PRO A 33 -20.33 -0.70 -30.86
CA PRO A 33 -18.98 -1.01 -30.38
C PRO A 33 -19.04 -2.13 -29.35
N LYS A 34 -17.97 -2.95 -29.28
CA LYS A 34 -17.86 -4.08 -28.37
C LYS A 34 -18.08 -3.62 -26.93
N GLN A 35 -19.23 -3.94 -26.37
CA GLN A 35 -19.52 -3.71 -24.95
C GLN A 35 -18.98 -4.88 -24.15
N ARG A 36 -18.35 -4.57 -23.00
CA ARG A 36 -18.03 -5.56 -21.98
C ARG A 36 -19.24 -5.58 -21.03
N PRO A 37 -20.19 -6.53 -21.17
CA PRO A 37 -21.22 -6.66 -20.16
C PRO A 37 -20.55 -6.97 -18.83
N TYR A 38 -20.71 -6.08 -17.86
CA TYR A 38 -20.28 -6.31 -16.50
C TYR A 38 -21.53 -6.63 -15.70
N ALA A 39 -21.69 -7.90 -15.32
CA ALA A 39 -22.67 -8.29 -14.33
C ALA A 39 -22.05 -8.05 -12.95
N ILE A 40 -22.51 -7.01 -12.24
CA ILE A 40 -22.27 -6.94 -10.79
C ILE A 40 -23.20 -7.96 -10.17
N VAL A 41 -22.67 -9.13 -9.87
CA VAL A 41 -23.17 -9.90 -8.73
C VAL A 41 -22.45 -9.28 -7.56
N GLU A 42 -23.14 -8.47 -6.74
CA GLU A 42 -22.52 -8.00 -5.50
C GLU A 42 -22.20 -9.24 -4.65
N PRO A 43 -20.92 -9.58 -4.40
CA PRO A 43 -20.65 -10.52 -3.34
C PRO A 43 -21.03 -9.83 -2.03
N ALA A 44 -21.88 -10.46 -1.23
CA ALA A 44 -22.33 -9.92 0.06
C ALA A 44 -21.21 -9.70 1.11
N SER A 45 -19.95 -9.96 0.78
CA SER A 45 -18.81 -9.68 1.66
C SER A 45 -17.47 -9.89 0.93
N LYS A 46 -16.65 -8.84 0.83
CA LYS A 46 -15.20 -8.86 1.14
C LYS A 46 -14.57 -7.49 0.87
N TYR A 47 -14.77 -6.56 1.80
CA TYR A 47 -13.84 -5.45 2.01
C TYR A 47 -13.10 -5.75 3.31
N HIS A 48 -11.88 -6.25 3.20
CA HIS A 48 -11.03 -6.47 4.36
C HIS A 48 -9.76 -5.66 4.16
N LEU A 49 -9.65 -4.57 4.92
CA LEU A 49 -8.50 -3.68 4.89
C LEU A 49 -7.60 -4.03 6.07
N ILE A 50 -6.30 -4.13 5.80
CA ILE A 50 -5.22 -4.42 6.76
C ILE A 50 -4.18 -3.29 6.62
N LEU A 51 -3.51 -2.85 7.70
CA LEU A 51 -2.68 -1.63 7.72
C LEU A 51 -1.15 -1.84 7.81
N LEU A 52 -0.28 -1.05 7.11
CA LEU A 52 1.19 -1.11 7.08
C LEU A 52 2.03 0.13 6.65
N PRO A 53 3.27 0.34 7.12
CA PRO A 53 4.14 1.52 6.85
C PRO A 53 4.73 1.63 5.42
N PRO A 54 4.93 2.82 4.83
CA PRO A 54 5.77 3.02 3.66
C PRO A 54 7.27 2.98 4.04
N LEU A 55 8.06 2.38 3.16
CA LEU A 55 9.49 2.63 3.09
C LEU A 55 9.69 4.00 2.41
N THR A 56 10.50 4.83 3.03
CA THR A 56 11.04 6.05 2.44
C THR A 56 11.69 5.72 1.10
N LYS A 57 11.26 6.38 0.02
CA LYS A 57 12.04 6.38 -1.22
C LYS A 57 13.41 7.00 -0.90
N PRO A 58 14.53 6.44 -1.37
CA PRO A 58 15.78 7.20 -1.32
C PRO A 58 15.56 8.50 -2.08
N ALA A 59 16.00 9.61 -1.48
CA ALA A 59 15.98 10.91 -2.12
C ALA A 59 16.69 10.79 -3.47
N THR A 60 15.93 10.83 -4.56
CA THR A 60 16.50 11.12 -5.87
C THR A 60 17.16 12.48 -5.71
N LYS A 61 18.49 12.54 -5.78
CA LYS A 61 19.20 13.80 -5.95
C LYS A 61 18.69 14.38 -7.27
N VAL A 62 17.70 15.28 -7.17
CA VAL A 62 17.39 16.20 -8.24
C VAL A 62 18.64 17.08 -8.34
N LEU A 63 19.46 16.82 -9.37
CA LEU A 63 20.48 17.76 -9.80
C LEU A 63 19.79 19.12 -9.94
N PRO A 64 20.37 20.21 -9.40
CA PRO A 64 19.73 21.51 -9.49
C PRO A 64 19.47 21.83 -10.96
N ALA A 65 18.21 22.14 -11.26
CA ALA A 65 17.82 22.65 -12.56
C ALA A 65 18.75 23.83 -12.89
N ARG A 66 19.40 23.76 -14.06
CA ARG A 66 20.10 24.91 -14.63
C ARG A 66 19.14 26.09 -14.62
N GLN A 67 19.59 27.19 -14.02
CA GLN A 67 18.93 28.49 -14.08
C GLN A 67 18.58 28.81 -15.55
N PRO A 68 17.35 29.24 -15.86
CA PRO A 68 16.97 29.50 -17.24
C PRO A 68 17.80 30.66 -17.79
N ILE A 69 18.44 30.39 -18.93
CA ILE A 69 19.09 31.37 -19.77
C ILE A 69 18.04 32.39 -20.17
N TRP A 70 18.32 33.67 -19.90
CA TRP A 70 17.47 34.78 -20.26
C TRP A 70 17.40 34.88 -21.79
N THR A 71 16.19 34.75 -22.36
CA THR A 71 15.91 35.13 -23.74
C THR A 71 15.20 36.47 -23.78
N ARG A 72 15.76 37.40 -24.57
CA ARG A 72 15.27 38.75 -24.90
C ARG A 72 13.74 38.85 -24.97
N ARG A 73 13.11 39.47 -23.97
CA ARG A 73 12.09 40.54 -24.08
C ARG A 73 11.55 40.87 -22.69
N GLN A 74 11.39 42.17 -22.44
CA GLN A 74 10.72 42.82 -21.29
C GLN A 74 11.60 43.12 -20.07
N LEU A 75 12.47 44.11 -20.26
CA LEU A 75 12.81 45.14 -19.26
C LEU A 75 11.78 46.27 -19.38
N ILE A 76 11.32 46.84 -18.24
CA ILE A 76 11.23 48.30 -17.91
C ILE A 76 10.10 48.60 -16.89
N GLN A 77 10.54 49.10 -15.71
CA GLN A 77 9.94 50.13 -14.81
C GLN A 77 8.60 49.82 -14.07
N ILE A 78 8.31 50.23 -12.82
CA ILE A 78 8.73 51.32 -11.90
C ILE A 78 8.59 50.82 -10.45
N ALA A 79 9.56 51.12 -9.58
CA ALA A 79 9.39 51.11 -8.11
C ALA A 79 9.53 52.55 -7.59
N GLY A 80 8.46 53.05 -6.97
CA GLY A 80 8.34 54.25 -6.14
C GLY A 80 6.98 54.11 -5.45
N PHE A 81 6.85 54.05 -4.13
CA PHE A 81 7.34 54.99 -3.14
C PHE A 81 7.92 54.26 -1.92
N GLY A 82 9.17 54.58 -1.58
CA GLY A 82 9.73 54.45 -0.24
C GLY A 82 9.73 55.83 0.43
N SER A 83 9.35 55.84 1.70
CA SER A 83 9.38 56.93 2.67
C SER A 83 10.75 57.64 2.79
N LEU A 84 10.71 58.96 3.02
CA LEU A 84 11.81 59.80 3.53
C LEU A 84 12.37 59.24 4.86
N GLY A 85 13.65 59.39 5.25
CA GLY A 85 14.79 60.08 4.64
C GLY A 85 15.99 60.13 5.61
N LEU A 86 17.17 60.53 5.07
CA LEU A 86 18.36 61.16 5.69
C LEU A 86 19.16 60.31 6.72
N VAL A 87 20.50 60.16 6.73
CA VAL A 87 21.68 60.91 6.25
C VAL A 87 22.89 59.93 6.16
N GLY A 88 23.86 60.14 5.26
CA GLY A 88 25.24 59.62 5.41
C GLY A 88 25.99 59.31 4.10
N THR A 89 26.83 60.24 3.63
CA THR A 89 27.66 60.21 2.40
C THR A 89 28.86 59.24 2.47
N VAL A 90 29.00 58.24 1.57
CA VAL A 90 29.89 58.08 0.35
C VAL A 90 31.28 58.78 0.44
N ILE A 91 32.48 58.27 0.05
CA ILE A 91 32.98 57.37 -1.03
C ILE A 91 34.37 56.79 -0.64
N ALA A 92 34.69 55.55 -1.06
CA ALA A 92 36.07 55.15 -1.36
C ALA A 92 36.16 54.24 -2.62
N ASN A 93 36.73 54.83 -3.68
CA ASN A 93 37.44 54.27 -4.84
C ASN A 93 38.62 53.36 -4.37
N GLN A 94 39.31 52.48 -5.11
CA GLN A 94 39.40 52.06 -6.50
C GLN A 94 40.49 50.95 -6.59
N VAL A 95 40.42 50.13 -7.64
CA VAL A 95 41.56 49.65 -8.47
C VAL A 95 42.49 48.54 -7.96
N TRP A 96 42.18 47.36 -8.49
CA TRP A 96 43.01 46.30 -9.07
C TRP A 96 44.46 46.66 -9.49
N LYS A 97 45.45 45.86 -9.07
CA LYS A 97 46.60 45.44 -9.91
C LYS A 97 47.29 44.20 -9.35
N ARG A 98 47.99 43.50 -10.24
CA ARG A 98 48.20 42.05 -10.32
C ARG A 98 49.69 41.69 -10.21
N ASN A 99 49.95 40.45 -9.77
CA ASN A 99 51.14 39.61 -9.96
C ASN A 99 52.41 39.84 -9.10
N SER A 100 52.79 38.79 -8.37
CA SER A 100 54.18 38.40 -8.11
C SER A 100 54.27 36.89 -7.82
N SER A 101 54.87 36.17 -8.78
CA SER A 101 55.79 35.01 -8.69
C SER A 101 55.77 34.00 -7.51
N SER A 102 55.65 32.71 -7.87
CA SER A 102 56.18 31.48 -7.22
C SER A 102 57.69 31.57 -6.85
N PRO A 103 58.30 30.67 -6.01
CA PRO A 103 58.00 29.23 -5.87
C PRO A 103 58.16 28.61 -4.45
N GLU A 104 57.94 27.30 -4.42
CA GLU A 104 58.53 26.25 -3.56
C GLU A 104 57.55 25.39 -2.76
N ASP A 105 57.48 24.14 -3.23
CA ASP A 105 57.06 22.93 -2.57
C ASP A 105 57.83 22.73 -1.26
N THR A 106 57.12 22.47 -0.16
CA THR A 106 57.35 21.37 0.81
C THR A 106 56.49 21.69 2.03
N THR A 107 55.30 21.08 2.11
CA THR A 107 54.52 21.08 3.37
C THR A 107 53.85 19.74 3.57
N SER A 108 54.26 19.07 4.64
CA SER A 108 53.64 17.91 5.28
C SER A 108 52.13 18.08 5.45
N PRO A 109 51.33 17.00 5.40
CA PRO A 109 49.89 17.11 5.57
C PRO A 109 49.56 17.40 7.05
N ILE A 110 48.99 18.58 7.32
CA ILE A 110 48.29 18.86 8.57
C ILE A 110 46.91 18.24 8.44
N GLU A 111 46.69 17.14 9.16
CA GLU A 111 45.36 16.60 9.42
C GLU A 111 44.49 17.68 10.09
N SER A 112 43.42 18.07 9.41
CA SER A 112 42.32 18.80 10.04
C SER A 112 41.38 17.78 10.70
N PRO A 113 41.03 17.92 11.98
CA PRO A 113 40.15 16.97 12.65
C PRO A 113 38.75 17.05 12.04
N SER A 114 38.29 15.92 11.51
CA SER A 114 36.89 15.71 11.13
C SER A 114 35.99 16.04 12.33
N PRO A 115 34.85 16.74 12.14
CA PRO A 115 33.88 16.92 13.21
C PRO A 115 33.41 15.55 13.72
N PRO A 116 33.06 15.42 15.02
CA PRO A 116 32.49 14.18 15.52
C PRO A 116 31.28 13.84 14.66
N ILE A 117 31.25 12.62 14.14
CA ILE A 117 30.06 12.04 13.55
C ILE A 117 29.01 12.12 14.66
N GLU A 118 28.09 13.08 14.55
CA GLU A 118 26.85 13.06 15.32
C GLU A 118 26.13 11.78 14.90
N SER A 119 26.27 10.77 15.75
CA SER A 119 25.48 9.56 15.75
C SER A 119 24.02 9.92 15.51
N PRO A 120 23.33 9.37 14.50
CA PRO A 120 21.93 9.63 14.34
C PRO A 120 21.19 9.17 15.59
N SER A 121 20.34 10.06 16.09
CA SER A 121 19.50 9.96 17.27
C SER A 121 18.79 8.61 17.45
N PRO A 122 18.49 8.21 18.70
CA PRO A 122 17.86 6.95 19.03
C PRO A 122 16.36 6.97 18.65
N LEU A 123 15.73 5.79 18.74
CA LEU A 123 14.28 5.50 18.63
C LEU A 123 13.81 4.89 17.30
N ILE A 124 14.43 3.79 16.90
CA ILE A 124 13.61 2.65 16.49
C ILE A 124 13.65 1.72 17.70
N GLU A 125 12.59 1.68 18.50
CA GLU A 125 12.38 0.54 19.38
C GLU A 125 12.48 -0.70 18.49
N GLU A 126 13.47 -1.56 18.73
CA GLU A 126 13.43 -2.91 18.17
C GLU A 126 12.10 -3.51 18.59
N VAL A 127 11.21 -3.65 17.61
CA VAL A 127 9.86 -4.15 17.85
C VAL A 127 10.02 -5.53 18.46
N ASN A 128 9.64 -5.69 19.74
CA ASN A 128 9.74 -6.99 20.38
C ASN A 128 8.77 -7.95 19.70
N LEU A 129 9.32 -9.00 19.10
CA LEU A 129 8.55 -9.96 18.32
C LEU A 129 8.30 -11.24 19.12
N GLU A 130 7.03 -11.56 19.29
CA GLU A 130 6.60 -12.77 19.95
C GLU A 130 6.33 -13.88 18.91
N PRO A 131 6.76 -15.12 19.16
CA PRO A 131 6.43 -16.25 18.29
C PRO A 131 4.98 -16.68 18.49
N PHE A 132 4.34 -17.16 17.43
CA PHE A 132 3.08 -17.89 17.51
C PHE A 132 3.07 -19.06 16.53
N ASN A 133 2.45 -20.16 16.95
CA ASN A 133 2.29 -21.36 16.14
C ASN A 133 0.93 -21.36 15.46
N PHE A 134 0.85 -21.93 14.28
CA PHE A 134 -0.37 -22.11 13.51
C PHE A 134 -0.27 -23.33 12.61
N GLU A 135 -1.42 -23.87 12.22
CA GLU A 135 -1.51 -25.01 11.32
C GLU A 135 -1.71 -24.56 9.88
N VAL A 136 -1.06 -25.26 8.95
CA VAL A 136 -1.29 -25.13 7.52
C VAL A 136 -1.81 -26.46 7.00
N VAL A 137 -2.98 -26.43 6.37
CA VAL A 137 -3.61 -27.59 5.74
C VAL A 137 -3.49 -27.44 4.23
N THR A 138 -3.06 -28.50 3.55
CA THR A 138 -3.02 -28.57 2.08
C THR A 138 -4.03 -29.60 1.59
N VAL A 139 -4.75 -29.30 0.52
CA VAL A 139 -5.77 -30.16 -0.09
C VAL A 139 -5.45 -30.48 -1.54
N ASP A 140 -5.87 -31.66 -1.99
CA ASP A 140 -5.83 -32.05 -3.40
C ASP A 140 -6.93 -31.35 -4.22
N SER A 141 -6.96 -31.60 -5.53
CA SER A 141 -7.96 -31.03 -6.44
C SER A 141 -9.42 -31.42 -6.10
N GLN A 142 -9.63 -32.45 -5.26
CA GLN A 142 -10.95 -32.91 -4.80
C GLN A 142 -11.31 -32.35 -3.41
N GLY A 143 -10.43 -31.53 -2.81
CA GLY A 143 -10.63 -30.93 -1.50
C GLY A 143 -10.31 -31.87 -0.33
N ARG A 144 -9.63 -32.99 -0.59
CA ARG A 144 -9.20 -33.92 0.45
C ARG A 144 -7.86 -33.46 1.03
N GLU A 145 -7.75 -33.48 2.35
CA GLU A 145 -6.51 -33.16 3.06
C GLU A 145 -5.37 -34.10 2.61
N THR A 146 -4.27 -33.50 2.17
CA THR A 146 -3.04 -34.21 1.74
C THR A 146 -1.89 -34.00 2.71
N ASN A 147 -1.87 -32.86 3.40
CA ASN A 147 -0.84 -32.54 4.38
C ASN A 147 -1.41 -31.60 5.46
N ARG A 148 -0.90 -31.73 6.68
CA ARG A 148 -1.11 -30.82 7.79
C ARG A 148 0.19 -30.65 8.54
N GLU A 149 0.65 -29.41 8.62
CA GLU A 149 1.92 -29.08 9.25
C GLU A 149 1.77 -27.92 10.23
N GLN A 150 2.53 -27.99 11.32
CA GLN A 150 2.68 -26.89 12.26
C GLN A 150 3.75 -25.95 11.75
N ARG A 151 3.42 -24.66 11.65
CA ARG A 151 4.36 -23.60 11.35
C ARG A 151 4.40 -22.58 12.47
N GLN A 152 5.44 -21.77 12.46
CA GLN A 152 5.64 -20.67 13.39
C GLN A 152 5.90 -19.39 12.63
N ALA A 153 5.30 -18.29 13.10
CA ALA A 153 5.61 -16.94 12.65
C ALA A 153 5.83 -16.04 13.86
N LYS A 154 6.29 -14.82 13.61
CA LYS A 154 6.51 -13.81 14.64
C LYS A 154 5.56 -12.64 14.44
N PHE A 155 5.11 -12.02 15.52
CA PHE A 155 4.24 -10.86 15.47
C PHE A 155 4.56 -9.89 16.62
N PHE A 156 4.03 -8.69 16.53
CA PHE A 156 3.90 -7.80 17.69
C PHE A 156 2.45 -7.36 17.83
N ALA A 157 2.02 -7.12 19.06
CA ALA A 157 0.67 -6.63 19.33
C ALA A 157 0.70 -5.11 19.51
N GLN A 158 0.01 -4.38 18.62
CA GLN A 158 -0.15 -2.94 18.75
C GLN A 158 -1.35 -2.63 19.66
N ASP A 159 -1.09 -1.98 20.79
CA ASP A 159 -2.15 -1.49 21.67
C ASP A 159 -2.88 -0.31 21.02
N LEU A 160 -4.19 -0.45 20.85
CA LEU A 160 -5.11 0.58 20.35
C LEU A 160 -5.86 1.31 21.46
N GLY A 161 -5.61 0.96 22.72
CA GLY A 161 -6.32 1.43 23.92
C GLY A 161 -7.53 0.57 24.27
N ASN A 162 -8.01 0.70 25.51
CA ASN A 162 -9.17 -0.05 26.03
C ASN A 162 -9.07 -1.57 25.85
N SER A 163 -7.87 -2.11 26.03
CA SER A 163 -7.58 -3.55 25.87
C SER A 163 -7.81 -4.09 24.45
N VAL A 164 -7.86 -3.22 23.43
CA VAL A 164 -7.99 -3.62 22.03
C VAL A 164 -6.60 -3.71 21.41
N MET A 165 -6.20 -4.91 20.97
CA MET A 165 -4.91 -5.18 20.35
C MET A 165 -5.05 -5.39 18.84
N LEU A 166 -4.04 -4.97 18.08
CA LEU A 166 -3.88 -5.25 16.66
C LEU A 166 -2.58 -6.03 16.42
N ASP A 167 -2.72 -7.33 16.16
CA ASP A 167 -1.58 -8.21 15.91
C ASP A 167 -1.01 -7.99 14.50
N MET A 168 0.28 -7.68 14.44
CA MET A 168 1.03 -7.38 13.23
C MET A 168 2.10 -8.46 13.01
N VAL A 169 1.86 -9.36 12.05
CA VAL A 169 2.73 -10.49 11.70
C VAL A 169 3.92 -10.02 10.88
N ALA A 170 5.12 -10.47 11.20
CA ALA A 170 6.32 -10.22 10.41
C ALA A 170 6.33 -11.06 9.13
N ILE A 171 6.33 -10.41 7.97
CA ILE A 171 6.40 -11.04 6.66
C ILE A 171 7.83 -10.86 6.10
N PRO A 172 8.57 -11.96 5.85
CA PRO A 172 9.92 -11.88 5.31
C PRO A 172 9.89 -11.38 3.87
N GLY A 173 10.84 -10.53 3.51
CA GLY A 173 11.00 -10.11 2.11
C GLY A 173 11.46 -11.27 1.23
N GLY A 174 11.08 -11.22 -0.05
CA GLY A 174 11.37 -12.29 -0.99
C GLY A 174 10.97 -11.95 -2.42
N LYS A 175 11.11 -12.92 -3.31
CA LYS A 175 10.70 -12.84 -4.70
C LYS A 175 9.55 -13.81 -4.96
N PHE A 176 8.60 -13.41 -5.80
CA PHE A 176 7.52 -14.29 -6.24
C PHE A 176 6.99 -13.88 -7.61
N MET A 177 6.22 -14.77 -8.23
CA MET A 177 5.48 -14.49 -9.45
C MET A 177 4.11 -13.92 -9.08
N ILE A 178 3.86 -12.65 -9.42
CA ILE A 178 2.54 -12.02 -9.28
C ILE A 178 1.67 -12.35 -10.49
N GLY A 179 0.36 -12.50 -10.28
CA GLY A 179 -0.63 -12.86 -11.30
C GLY A 179 -0.79 -14.37 -11.48
N SER A 180 -1.72 -14.76 -12.34
CA SER A 180 -2.07 -16.17 -12.58
C SER A 180 -1.53 -16.69 -13.93
N PRO A 181 -1.15 -17.98 -14.03
CA PRO A 181 -0.72 -18.57 -15.28
C PRO A 181 -1.87 -18.69 -16.28
N ASP A 182 -1.57 -18.71 -17.58
CA ASP A 182 -2.60 -18.75 -18.63
C ASP A 182 -3.51 -20.00 -18.55
N SER A 183 -3.03 -21.07 -17.91
CA SER A 183 -3.77 -22.31 -17.70
C SER A 183 -4.64 -22.32 -16.43
N GLU A 184 -4.59 -21.29 -15.57
CA GLU A 184 -5.36 -21.26 -14.34
C GLU A 184 -6.86 -21.11 -14.62
N LYS A 185 -7.65 -22.04 -14.08
CA LYS A 185 -9.10 -22.03 -14.26
C LYS A 185 -9.70 -20.88 -13.47
N GLY A 186 -10.51 -20.06 -14.15
CA GLY A 186 -11.21 -18.95 -13.52
C GLY A 186 -10.40 -17.65 -13.49
N ARG A 187 -9.19 -17.63 -14.06
CA ARG A 187 -8.43 -16.39 -14.23
C ARG A 187 -9.19 -15.38 -15.10
N GLU A 188 -9.08 -14.11 -14.72
CA GLU A 188 -9.53 -12.98 -15.53
C GLU A 188 -8.39 -12.39 -16.37
N ASN A 189 -8.76 -11.51 -17.32
CA ASN A 189 -7.80 -10.98 -18.30
C ASN A 189 -6.79 -9.96 -17.71
N ASP A 190 -7.08 -9.41 -16.53
CA ASP A 190 -6.24 -8.45 -15.80
C ASP A 190 -5.26 -9.12 -14.83
N GLU A 191 -5.33 -10.43 -14.65
CA GLU A 191 -4.42 -11.19 -13.79
C GLU A 191 -3.11 -11.61 -14.50
N GLY A 192 -3.00 -11.38 -15.81
CA GLY A 192 -1.85 -11.76 -16.63
C GLY A 192 -1.12 -10.57 -17.28
N LYS A 193 0.08 -10.76 -17.82
CA LYS A 193 0.96 -11.94 -17.72
C LYS A 193 1.71 -11.92 -16.39
N GLN A 194 2.04 -13.11 -15.89
CA GLN A 194 2.83 -13.23 -14.67
C GLN A 194 4.17 -12.51 -14.79
N ARG A 195 4.60 -11.86 -13.71
CA ARG A 195 5.90 -11.19 -13.62
C ARG A 195 6.55 -11.45 -12.27
N GLU A 196 7.89 -11.53 -12.24
CA GLU A 196 8.62 -11.62 -10.98
C GLU A 196 8.59 -10.25 -10.28
N VAL A 197 8.24 -10.25 -8.99
CA VAL A 197 8.26 -9.07 -8.13
C VAL A 197 9.09 -9.38 -6.88
N THR A 198 9.91 -8.41 -6.48
CA THR A 198 10.63 -8.44 -5.19
C THR A 198 9.85 -7.62 -4.17
N VAL A 199 9.47 -8.24 -3.06
CA VAL A 199 8.77 -7.61 -1.94
C VAL A 199 9.75 -7.45 -0.78
N PRO A 200 9.95 -6.24 -0.22
CA PRO A 200 10.80 -6.04 0.96
C PRO A 200 10.17 -6.70 2.18
N ARG A 201 10.91 -6.81 3.30
CA ARG A 201 10.30 -7.24 4.56
C ARG A 201 9.29 -6.20 5.04
N PHE A 202 8.19 -6.66 5.63
CA PHE A 202 7.13 -5.79 6.13
C PHE A 202 6.36 -6.51 7.25
N PHE A 203 5.48 -5.82 7.95
CA PHE A 203 4.52 -6.48 8.84
C PHE A 203 3.20 -6.70 8.11
N MET A 204 2.20 -7.38 8.64
CA MET A 204 0.82 -7.37 8.10
C MET A 204 -0.13 -7.72 9.22
N GLY A 205 -1.30 -7.08 9.30
CA GLY A 205 -2.31 -7.46 10.27
C GLY A 205 -2.64 -8.95 10.12
N LYS A 206 -2.60 -9.68 11.23
CA LYS A 206 -2.86 -11.13 11.28
C LYS A 206 -4.24 -11.47 10.72
N TYR A 207 -5.19 -10.57 11.00
CA TYR A 207 -6.55 -10.61 10.52
C TYR A 207 -6.91 -9.27 9.91
N SER A 208 -8.01 -9.25 9.17
CA SER A 208 -8.72 -8.04 8.81
C SER A 208 -9.07 -7.21 10.04
N VAL A 209 -9.05 -5.89 9.92
CA VAL A 209 -9.40 -4.99 11.03
C VAL A 209 -10.80 -5.30 11.54
N THR A 210 -10.92 -5.56 12.84
CA THR A 210 -12.20 -5.88 13.49
C THR A 210 -13.01 -4.64 13.82
N GLN A 211 -14.30 -4.81 14.10
CA GLN A 211 -15.18 -3.70 14.48
C GLN A 211 -14.71 -2.96 15.75
N PRO A 212 -14.27 -3.64 16.84
CA PRO A 212 -13.68 -2.97 17.99
C PRO A 212 -12.39 -2.20 17.67
N GLN A 213 -11.49 -2.78 16.85
CA GLN A 213 -10.27 -2.11 16.40
C GLN A 213 -10.57 -0.85 15.59
N TRP A 214 -11.53 -0.94 14.67
CA TRP A 214 -12.03 0.22 13.91
C TRP A 214 -12.53 1.32 14.84
N LYS A 215 -13.42 0.98 15.77
CA LYS A 215 -14.00 1.93 16.72
C LYS A 215 -12.94 2.61 17.58
N ALA A 216 -11.93 1.86 18.05
CA ALA A 216 -10.84 2.41 18.85
C ALA A 216 -10.04 3.48 18.10
N VAL A 217 -9.71 3.27 16.83
CA VAL A 217 -8.97 4.24 16.02
C VAL A 217 -9.87 5.37 15.51
N ALA A 218 -11.13 5.08 15.17
CA ALA A 218 -12.11 6.09 14.77
C ALA A 218 -12.42 7.11 15.89
N ALA A 219 -12.20 6.73 17.15
CA ALA A 219 -12.30 7.63 18.30
C ALA A 219 -11.06 8.52 18.51
N LEU A 220 -9.94 8.23 17.83
CA LEU A 220 -8.73 9.06 17.92
C LEU A 220 -8.92 10.41 17.22
N PRO A 221 -8.11 11.43 17.56
CA PRO A 221 -8.15 12.72 16.90
C PRO A 221 -8.06 12.58 15.39
N LYS A 222 -9.00 13.24 14.69
CA LYS A 222 -9.04 13.33 13.23
C LYS A 222 -7.72 13.84 12.66
N VAL A 223 -7.30 13.26 11.55
CA VAL A 223 -6.19 13.76 10.72
C VAL A 223 -6.77 14.56 9.56
N ASP A 224 -7.45 13.91 8.62
CA ASP A 224 -7.97 14.57 7.41
C ASP A 224 -9.50 14.50 7.29
N ARG A 225 -10.11 13.37 7.65
CA ARG A 225 -11.58 13.17 7.52
C ARG A 225 -12.23 12.52 8.74
N ASP A 226 -13.54 12.72 8.85
CA ASP A 226 -14.34 12.08 9.88
C ASP A 226 -14.56 10.60 9.55
N LEU A 227 -14.55 9.76 10.59
CA LEU A 227 -14.82 8.34 10.48
C LEU A 227 -16.11 8.02 11.21
N LYS A 228 -17.00 7.29 10.56
CA LYS A 228 -18.15 6.70 11.24
C LYS A 228 -17.62 5.61 12.18
N SER A 229 -17.95 5.70 13.47
CA SER A 229 -17.45 4.77 14.49
C SER A 229 -17.94 3.34 14.32
N ASP A 230 -19.13 3.17 13.74
CA ASP A 230 -19.78 1.87 13.54
C ASP A 230 -20.42 1.78 12.15
N PRO A 231 -19.61 1.58 11.08
CA PRO A 231 -20.07 1.57 9.70
C PRO A 231 -20.70 0.24 9.28
N SER A 232 -20.28 -0.87 9.91
CA SER A 232 -20.68 -2.22 9.53
C SER A 232 -22.19 -2.43 9.61
N LEU A 233 -22.74 -3.14 8.64
CA LEU A 233 -24.04 -3.80 8.68
C LEU A 233 -24.02 -5.04 9.58
N PHE A 234 -23.05 -5.94 9.38
CA PHE A 234 -22.91 -7.14 10.22
C PHE A 234 -22.30 -6.76 11.57
N LYS A 235 -22.71 -7.42 12.65
CA LYS A 235 -22.25 -7.08 14.01
C LYS A 235 -21.59 -8.26 14.69
N GLY A 236 -20.45 -7.99 15.33
CA GLY A 236 -19.74 -8.95 16.16
C GLY A 236 -18.34 -8.45 16.53
N GLU A 237 -17.86 -8.77 17.72
CA GLU A 237 -16.58 -8.26 18.22
C GLU A 237 -15.39 -8.82 17.45
N ASN A 238 -15.49 -10.06 16.97
CA ASN A 238 -14.49 -10.71 16.13
C ASN A 238 -14.79 -10.58 14.63
N MET A 239 -15.82 -9.80 14.28
CA MET A 239 -16.17 -9.58 12.89
C MET A 239 -15.32 -8.45 12.31
N PRO A 240 -14.94 -8.56 11.03
CA PRO A 240 -14.27 -7.50 10.33
C PRO A 240 -15.16 -6.25 10.22
N VAL A 241 -14.54 -5.09 10.17
CA VAL A 241 -15.22 -3.86 9.76
C VAL A 241 -15.52 -3.93 8.27
N GLU A 242 -16.72 -3.55 7.87
CA GLU A 242 -17.12 -3.41 6.47
C GLU A 242 -17.93 -2.13 6.26
N ARG A 243 -18.33 -1.83 5.01
CA ARG A 243 -18.96 -0.56 4.61
C ARG A 243 -18.09 0.67 4.88
N VAL A 244 -16.78 0.52 4.72
CA VAL A 244 -15.80 1.60 4.76
C VAL A 244 -15.27 1.87 3.35
N SER A 245 -15.07 3.13 3.01
CA SER A 245 -14.44 3.50 1.75
C SER A 245 -12.91 3.35 1.85
N TRP A 246 -12.23 3.33 0.69
CA TRP A 246 -10.76 3.37 0.65
C TRP A 246 -10.20 4.58 1.41
N TYR A 247 -10.88 5.72 1.28
CA TYR A 247 -10.55 6.97 1.95
C TYR A 247 -10.65 6.88 3.47
N ASP A 248 -11.65 6.16 3.99
CA ASP A 248 -11.82 5.93 5.42
C ASP A 248 -10.70 5.02 5.94
N ALA A 249 -10.31 4.02 5.15
CA ALA A 249 -9.22 3.13 5.49
C ALA A 249 -7.87 3.87 5.59
N VAL A 250 -7.61 4.79 4.65
CA VAL A 250 -6.42 5.65 4.69
C VAL A 250 -6.42 6.59 5.89
N GLU A 251 -7.57 7.17 6.23
CA GLU A 251 -7.69 7.97 7.47
C GLU A 251 -7.45 7.12 8.72
N PHE A 252 -7.97 5.89 8.76
CA PHE A 252 -7.72 4.94 9.84
C PHE A 252 -6.21 4.64 9.97
N CYS A 253 -5.51 4.42 8.85
CA CYS A 253 -4.04 4.32 8.83
C CYS A 253 -3.35 5.57 9.40
N ALA A 254 -3.80 6.76 8.99
CA ALA A 254 -3.19 8.03 9.36
C ALA A 254 -3.35 8.31 10.86
N ARG A 255 -4.55 8.10 11.41
CA ARG A 255 -4.83 8.22 12.86
C ARG A 255 -3.97 7.25 13.67
N LEU A 256 -3.88 5.99 13.23
CA LEU A 256 -3.06 5.01 13.93
C LEU A 256 -1.57 5.37 13.87
N SER A 257 -1.11 5.86 12.72
CA SER A 257 0.27 6.31 12.57
C SER A 257 0.61 7.45 13.51
N LYS A 258 -0.28 8.45 13.58
CA LYS A 258 -0.13 9.61 14.46
C LYS A 258 -0.14 9.23 15.94
N LYS A 259 -0.97 8.26 16.34
CA LYS A 259 -1.02 7.77 17.73
C LYS A 259 0.25 7.03 18.16
N THR A 260 0.77 6.19 17.28
CA THR A 260 1.83 5.23 17.64
C THR A 260 3.23 5.72 17.31
N GLY A 261 3.36 6.77 16.49
CA GLY A 261 4.64 7.21 15.93
C GLY A 261 5.22 6.25 14.89
N ARG A 262 4.56 5.11 14.64
CA ARG A 262 4.91 4.17 13.56
C ARG A 262 4.11 4.52 12.33
N THR A 263 4.50 4.02 11.16
CA THR A 263 3.69 4.25 9.97
C THR A 263 2.77 3.07 9.69
N TYR A 264 1.55 3.38 9.28
CA TYR A 264 0.50 2.45 8.88
C TYR A 264 -0.11 3.00 7.57
N ARG A 265 -0.56 2.13 6.66
CA ARG A 265 -1.00 2.41 5.26
C ARG A 265 -1.76 1.19 4.73
N LEU A 266 -2.29 1.16 3.52
CA LEU A 266 -2.82 -0.10 2.94
C LEU A 266 -1.70 -0.93 2.28
N PRO A 267 -1.76 -2.28 2.28
CA PRO A 267 -0.83 -3.09 1.49
C PRO A 267 -0.97 -2.74 0.02
N SER A 268 0.14 -2.80 -0.70
CA SER A 268 0.09 -2.87 -2.17
C SER A 268 -0.49 -4.22 -2.59
N GLU A 269 -0.99 -4.28 -3.83
CA GLU A 269 -1.45 -5.54 -4.44
C GLU A 269 -0.36 -6.62 -4.38
N ALA A 270 0.89 -6.26 -4.66
CA ALA A 270 2.02 -7.18 -4.62
C ALA A 270 2.33 -7.70 -3.21
N GLU A 271 2.28 -6.85 -2.18
CA GLU A 271 2.46 -7.28 -0.80
C GLU A 271 1.31 -8.19 -0.34
N TRP A 272 0.07 -7.86 -0.73
CA TRP A 272 -1.11 -8.65 -0.40
C TRP A 272 -1.03 -10.03 -1.06
N GLU A 273 -0.78 -10.10 -2.37
CA GLU A 273 -0.67 -11.37 -3.08
C GLU A 273 0.52 -12.20 -2.59
N TYR A 274 1.67 -11.58 -2.31
CA TYR A 274 2.83 -12.26 -1.73
C TYR A 274 2.51 -12.92 -0.39
N ALA A 275 1.85 -12.17 0.51
CA ALA A 275 1.41 -12.69 1.80
C ALA A 275 0.35 -13.79 1.64
N CYS A 276 -0.62 -13.61 0.75
CA CYS A 276 -1.68 -14.58 0.49
C CYS A 276 -1.17 -15.87 -0.15
N ARG A 277 -0.18 -15.81 -1.03
CA ARG A 277 0.43 -17.00 -1.64
C ARG A 277 1.29 -17.78 -0.66
N ALA A 278 1.92 -17.11 0.32
CA ALA A 278 2.79 -17.75 1.30
C ALA A 278 3.86 -18.69 0.69
N GLY A 279 4.33 -18.34 -0.52
CA GLY A 279 5.31 -19.11 -1.30
C GLY A 279 4.73 -20.17 -2.24
N THR A 280 3.42 -20.39 -2.28
CA THR A 280 2.79 -21.31 -3.23
C THR A 280 2.57 -20.66 -4.60
N THR A 281 2.47 -21.51 -5.62
CA THR A 281 2.11 -21.12 -7.00
C THR A 281 0.74 -21.65 -7.42
N THR A 282 0.03 -22.28 -6.49
CA THR A 282 -1.33 -22.78 -6.67
C THR A 282 -2.35 -21.63 -6.61
N PRO A 283 -3.58 -21.83 -7.10
CA PRO A 283 -4.64 -20.82 -7.03
C PRO A 283 -4.97 -20.39 -5.59
N PHE A 284 -4.86 -21.30 -4.64
CA PHE A 284 -5.02 -21.03 -3.21
C PHE A 284 -3.78 -21.44 -2.42
N HIS A 285 -3.53 -20.80 -1.28
CA HIS A 285 -2.38 -21.18 -0.42
C HIS A 285 -2.47 -22.62 0.12
N PHE A 286 -3.69 -23.15 0.24
CA PHE A 286 -3.95 -24.54 0.66
C PHE A 286 -4.03 -25.53 -0.51
N GLY A 287 -3.78 -25.12 -1.77
CA GLY A 287 -3.71 -26.05 -2.91
C GLY A 287 -4.56 -25.62 -4.11
N GLU A 288 -5.02 -26.61 -4.88
CA GLU A 288 -5.73 -26.39 -6.16
C GLU A 288 -7.21 -26.04 -6.00
N THR A 289 -7.79 -26.27 -4.83
CA THR A 289 -9.22 -26.03 -4.56
C THR A 289 -9.45 -25.53 -3.14
N ILE A 290 -10.64 -24.98 -2.90
CA ILE A 290 -11.10 -24.44 -1.62
C ILE A 290 -12.27 -25.26 -1.10
N THR A 291 -12.39 -25.37 0.23
CA THR A 291 -13.51 -26.04 0.89
C THR A 291 -14.11 -25.14 1.97
N CYS A 292 -15.38 -25.37 2.34
CA CYS A 292 -16.06 -24.57 3.36
C CYS A 292 -15.45 -24.73 4.77
N GLN A 293 -14.58 -25.71 4.97
CA GLN A 293 -13.80 -25.87 6.20
C GLN A 293 -12.58 -24.93 6.23
N LEU A 294 -12.05 -24.56 5.06
CA LEU A 294 -10.85 -23.73 4.91
C LEU A 294 -11.19 -22.25 4.73
N ALA A 295 -12.35 -21.93 4.15
CA ALA A 295 -12.79 -20.55 3.98
C ALA A 295 -14.31 -20.42 3.94
N ASN A 296 -14.80 -19.24 4.30
CA ASN A 296 -16.17 -18.85 4.07
C ASN A 296 -16.30 -18.25 2.65
N TYR A 297 -17.03 -18.93 1.77
CA TYR A 297 -17.36 -18.50 0.41
C TYR A 297 -18.76 -19.03 0.03
N LYS A 298 -19.35 -18.46 -1.02
CA LYS A 298 -20.65 -18.88 -1.58
C LYS A 298 -20.48 -19.34 -3.00
#